data_AF-A0A5J4PDM6-F1
#
_entry.id   AF-A0A5J4PDM6-F1
#
_cell.length_a   1.000
_cell.length_b   1.000
_cell.length_c   1.000
_cell.angle_alpha   90.00
_cell.angle_beta   90.00
_cell.angle_gamma   90.00
#
_symmetry.space_group_name_H-M   'P 1'
#
loop_
_entity.id
_entity.type
_entity.pdbx_description
1 polymer ?
#
loop_
_entity_poly.entity_id
_entity_poly.type
_entity_poly.pdbx_seq_one_letter_code
_entity_poly.pdbx_strand_id
1 'polypeptide(L)'
;RLGSYKKFKEFTAAVDGKESPIFLRDFFDFKRNPIHIDKVEPVESIMRRFVTGAMSYGSISKEAHEAMAIAMNQIHGRSNTGEGGEDSARYVPREDGTSLRSAIKQVASGRFGVTTEYLVNSDEIQIKIAQGAKPGEGGQLPGYKVDKIIAKTRHSIPGISLISPPPHHDIYSIEDLAQLIFDLKNVNPKAKVSVKLVAESGVGTIAAGVAKAKADLIVISGSEGGTGASPASSIRYAGISPELGLSETQQTL
;
A
#
# COMPACT_ATOMS: atom_id res chain seq x y z
N ARG A 1 25.45 5.36 4.78
CA ARG A 1 24.81 5.76 3.51
C ARG A 1 25.57 6.97 2.97
N LEU A 2 26.05 6.95 1.71
CA LEU A 2 26.99 7.97 1.17
C LEU A 2 26.31 9.14 0.42
N GLY A 3 24.98 9.13 0.25
CA GLY A 3 24.28 10.16 -0.53
C GLY A 3 24.70 10.27 -2.00
N SER A 4 25.34 9.22 -2.56
CA SER A 4 25.96 9.27 -3.89
C SER A 4 25.03 8.73 -4.98
N TYR A 5 24.63 9.60 -5.92
CA TYR A 5 23.89 9.19 -7.10
C TYR A 5 24.69 8.23 -7.98
N LYS A 6 26.02 8.39 -8.05
CA LYS A 6 26.89 7.44 -8.76
C LYS A 6 26.77 6.02 -8.20
N LYS A 7 26.78 5.87 -6.87
CA LYS A 7 26.58 4.57 -6.22
C LYS A 7 25.20 3.99 -6.48
N PHE A 8 24.17 4.83 -6.55
CA PHE A 8 22.82 4.39 -6.96
C PHE A 8 22.82 3.89 -8.41
N LYS A 9 23.50 4.58 -9.34
CA LYS A 9 23.63 4.14 -10.73
C LYS A 9 24.42 2.83 -10.88
N GLU A 10 25.48 2.63 -10.09
CA GLU A 10 26.20 1.35 -10.02
C GLU A 10 25.27 0.20 -9.59
N PHE A 11 24.44 0.43 -8.56
CA PHE A 11 23.45 -0.55 -8.12
C PHE A 11 22.39 -0.84 -9.20
N THR A 12 21.80 0.19 -9.82
CA THR A 12 20.78 -0.03 -10.86
C THR A 12 21.35 -0.75 -12.07
N ALA A 13 22.59 -0.45 -12.47
CA ALA A 13 23.24 -1.15 -13.58
C ALA A 13 23.43 -2.64 -13.30
N ALA A 14 23.73 -3.02 -12.05
CA ALA A 14 23.81 -4.43 -11.65
C ALA A 14 22.44 -5.13 -11.65
N VAL A 15 21.36 -4.41 -11.31
CA VAL A 15 19.99 -4.94 -11.35
C VAL A 15 19.49 -5.11 -12.81
N ASP A 16 19.78 -4.13 -13.66
CA ASP A 16 19.38 -4.11 -15.07
C ASP A 16 20.21 -5.11 -15.91
N GLY A 17 21.50 -5.27 -15.58
CA GLY A 17 22.48 -6.11 -16.29
C GLY A 17 22.53 -7.58 -15.87
N LYS A 18 21.42 -8.14 -15.39
CA LYS A 18 21.29 -9.56 -15.01
C LYS A 18 21.52 -10.51 -16.20
N GLU A 19 22.07 -11.69 -15.93
CA GLU A 19 22.46 -12.67 -16.96
C GLU A 19 21.27 -13.23 -17.75
N SER A 20 20.08 -13.27 -17.15
CA SER A 20 18.86 -13.77 -17.78
C SER A 20 17.63 -12.98 -17.32
N PRO A 21 16.62 -12.78 -18.20
CA PRO A 21 15.33 -12.19 -17.82
C PRO A 21 14.66 -12.98 -16.68
N ILE A 22 14.10 -12.26 -15.70
CA ILE A 22 13.41 -12.83 -14.52
C ILE A 22 11.92 -12.48 -14.53
N PHE A 23 11.58 -11.24 -14.90
CA PHE A 23 10.22 -10.70 -14.92
C PHE A 23 9.77 -10.41 -16.37
N LEU A 24 8.45 -10.30 -16.59
CA LEU A 24 7.92 -9.97 -17.92
C LEU A 24 8.50 -8.66 -18.48
N ARG A 25 8.65 -7.63 -17.62
CA ARG A 25 9.27 -6.36 -18.00
C ARG A 25 10.70 -6.45 -18.51
N ASP A 26 11.41 -7.54 -18.24
CA ASP A 26 12.79 -7.74 -18.70
C ASP A 26 12.86 -8.11 -20.19
N PHE A 27 11.73 -8.48 -20.79
CA PHE A 27 11.61 -8.79 -22.22
C PHE A 27 11.20 -7.55 -23.05
N PHE A 28 10.95 -6.42 -22.40
CA PHE A 28 10.61 -5.17 -23.08
C PHE A 28 11.85 -4.29 -23.22
N ASP A 29 11.89 -3.53 -24.31
CA ASP A 29 12.84 -2.43 -24.50
C ASP A 29 12.08 -1.18 -24.97
N PHE A 30 12.69 -0.03 -24.77
CA PHE A 30 12.13 1.27 -25.12
C PHE A 30 12.63 1.72 -26.47
N LYS A 31 11.69 2.05 -27.38
CA LYS A 31 12.04 2.89 -28.54
C LYS A 31 12.40 4.28 -28.04
N ARG A 32 13.57 4.80 -28.43
CA ARG A 32 14.12 6.05 -27.87
C ARG A 32 13.95 7.22 -28.83
N ASN A 33 13.50 8.34 -28.28
CA ASN A 33 13.55 9.66 -28.91
C ASN A 33 14.04 10.67 -27.85
N PRO A 34 15.36 10.80 -27.66
CA PRO A 34 15.91 11.50 -26.50
C PRO A 34 15.63 13.01 -26.55
N ILE A 35 15.42 13.59 -25.37
CA ILE A 35 15.30 15.03 -25.16
C ILE A 35 16.34 15.47 -24.11
N HIS A 36 16.63 16.77 -24.07
CA HIS A 36 17.48 17.33 -23.02
C HIS A 36 16.85 17.12 -21.64
N ILE A 37 17.65 16.79 -20.61
CA ILE A 37 17.13 16.49 -19.26
C ILE A 37 16.39 17.68 -18.64
N ASP A 38 16.80 18.91 -18.97
CA ASP A 38 16.14 20.14 -18.52
C ASP A 38 14.70 20.30 -19.05
N LYS A 39 14.29 19.49 -20.05
CA LYS A 39 12.91 19.43 -20.54
C LYS A 39 12.05 18.41 -19.78
N VAL A 40 12.66 17.57 -18.94
CA VAL A 40 11.95 16.61 -18.08
C VAL A 40 11.38 17.35 -16.87
N GLU A 41 10.23 16.91 -16.39
CA GLU A 41 9.64 17.47 -15.17
C GLU A 41 10.61 17.38 -13.97
N PRO A 42 10.57 18.36 -13.06
CA PRO A 42 11.49 18.41 -11.93
C PRO A 42 11.26 17.25 -10.95
N VAL A 43 12.31 16.89 -10.19
CA VAL A 43 12.27 15.74 -9.27
C VAL A 43 11.19 15.87 -8.21
N GLU A 44 10.89 17.09 -7.77
CA GLU A 44 9.84 17.42 -6.81
C GLU A 44 8.44 17.11 -7.34
N SER A 45 8.24 17.15 -8.66
CA SER A 45 6.99 16.73 -9.31
C SER A 45 6.89 15.20 -9.36
N ILE A 46 7.99 14.52 -9.70
CA ILE A 46 8.06 13.06 -9.79
C ILE A 46 7.83 12.42 -8.42
N MET A 47 8.51 12.93 -7.37
CA MET A 47 8.44 12.36 -6.01
C MET A 47 7.03 12.39 -5.41
N ARG A 48 6.17 13.33 -5.82
CA ARG A 48 4.75 13.37 -5.40
C ARG A 48 3.96 12.14 -5.82
N ARG A 49 4.41 11.44 -6.87
CA ARG A 49 3.79 10.20 -7.36
C ARG A 49 4.23 8.98 -6.55
N PHE A 50 5.29 9.10 -5.75
CA PHE A 50 5.81 7.99 -4.96
C PHE A 50 4.98 7.74 -3.71
N VAL A 51 4.72 6.47 -3.46
CA VAL A 51 3.99 5.98 -2.31
C VAL A 51 4.78 4.84 -1.69
N THR A 52 5.04 4.87 -0.38
CA THR A 52 5.59 3.68 0.27
C THR A 52 4.50 2.63 0.44
N GLY A 53 4.84 1.37 0.19
CA GLY A 53 3.91 0.26 0.37
C GLY A 53 3.29 0.21 1.77
N ALA A 54 2.07 -0.31 1.84
CA ALA A 54 1.33 -0.50 3.08
C ALA A 54 1.97 -1.60 3.95
N MET A 55 2.70 -1.22 5.00
CA MET A 55 3.37 -2.13 5.92
C MET A 55 2.95 -1.83 7.35
N SER A 56 2.26 -2.77 8.01
CA SER A 56 1.64 -2.50 9.30
C SER A 56 2.65 -2.23 10.42
N TYR A 57 2.33 -1.27 11.28
CA TYR A 57 2.94 -1.18 12.61
C TYR A 57 2.69 -2.50 13.37
N GLY A 58 3.78 -3.16 13.79
CA GLY A 58 3.80 -4.52 14.31
C GLY A 58 4.43 -5.52 13.34
N SER A 59 4.21 -5.39 12.03
CA SER A 59 5.04 -6.10 11.04
C SER A 59 6.45 -5.51 11.01
N ILE A 60 6.53 -4.18 10.99
CA ILE A 60 7.76 -3.41 11.11
C ILE A 60 7.77 -2.65 12.44
N SER A 61 8.96 -2.19 12.87
CA SER A 61 9.12 -1.44 14.10
C SER A 61 8.49 -0.03 14.00
N LYS A 62 8.28 0.60 15.16
CA LYS A 62 7.79 1.98 15.22
C LYS A 62 8.74 2.94 14.50
N GLU A 63 10.04 2.77 14.71
CA GLU A 63 11.10 3.59 14.13
C GLU A 63 11.10 3.48 12.61
N ALA A 64 10.96 2.28 12.05
CA ALA A 64 10.88 2.08 10.61
C ALA A 64 9.59 2.71 10.03
N HIS A 65 8.46 2.52 10.71
CA HIS A 65 7.18 3.05 10.28
C HIS A 65 7.15 4.59 10.30
N GLU A 66 7.66 5.20 11.36
CA GLU A 66 7.75 6.65 11.49
C GLU A 66 8.79 7.24 10.54
N ALA A 67 9.95 6.60 10.36
CA ALA A 67 10.97 7.07 9.43
C ALA A 67 10.45 7.16 8.00
N MET A 68 9.63 6.20 7.55
CA MET A 68 8.97 6.27 6.24
C MET A 68 7.97 7.41 6.16
N ALA A 69 7.15 7.62 7.20
CA ALA A 69 6.20 8.71 7.21
C ALA A 69 6.89 10.08 7.13
N ILE A 70 7.95 10.29 7.94
CA ILE A 70 8.77 11.50 7.89
C ILE A 70 9.35 11.70 6.48
N ALA A 71 9.99 10.68 5.92
CA ALA A 71 10.63 10.78 4.61
C ALA A 71 9.63 11.13 3.51
N MET A 72 8.47 10.48 3.49
CA MET A 72 7.45 10.74 2.47
C MET A 72 6.81 12.12 2.64
N ASN A 73 6.55 12.55 3.87
CA ASN A 73 6.01 13.88 4.15
C ASN A 73 6.99 14.98 3.73
N GLN A 74 8.31 14.78 3.94
CA GLN A 74 9.35 15.73 3.51
C GLN A 74 9.43 15.90 1.99
N ILE A 75 9.22 14.83 1.22
CA ILE A 75 9.29 14.88 -0.25
C ILE A 75 7.92 15.10 -0.92
N HIS A 76 6.88 15.38 -0.13
CA HIS A 76 5.48 15.46 -0.59
C HIS A 76 4.97 14.19 -1.31
N GLY A 77 5.60 13.05 -1.03
CA GLY A 77 5.07 11.73 -1.37
C GLY A 77 4.04 11.30 -0.32
N ARG A 78 3.65 10.03 -0.34
CA ARG A 78 2.66 9.49 0.61
C ARG A 78 3.14 8.20 1.26
N SER A 79 3.03 8.12 2.59
CA SER A 79 3.20 6.85 3.31
C SER A 79 1.86 6.22 3.64
N ASN A 80 1.84 4.91 3.85
CA ASN A 80 0.65 4.13 4.14
C ASN A 80 0.82 3.33 5.44
N THR A 81 -0.18 3.41 6.32
CA THR A 81 -0.15 2.75 7.65
C THR A 81 -0.10 1.23 7.62
N GLY A 82 -0.52 0.62 6.51
CA GLY A 82 -0.90 -0.78 6.52
C GLY A 82 -2.06 -1.07 7.49
N GLU A 83 -2.22 -2.34 7.81
CA GLU A 83 -3.37 -2.89 8.53
C GLU A 83 -3.30 -2.76 10.06
N GLY A 84 -2.34 -1.99 10.57
CA GLY A 84 -1.95 -2.03 11.99
C GLY A 84 -2.55 -0.95 12.88
N GLY A 85 -3.32 -0.01 12.31
CA GLY A 85 -3.65 1.25 12.96
C GLY A 85 -2.48 2.23 12.98
N GLU A 86 -2.71 3.41 13.57
CA GLU A 86 -1.69 4.44 13.77
C GLU A 86 -1.96 5.19 15.07
N ASP A 87 -0.93 5.35 15.92
CA ASP A 87 -1.01 6.08 17.18
C ASP A 87 -1.48 7.53 16.94
N SER A 88 -2.53 7.97 17.65
CA SER A 88 -3.11 9.31 17.46
C SER A 88 -2.15 10.44 17.84
N ALA A 89 -1.14 10.16 18.68
CA ALA A 89 -0.07 11.12 18.97
C ALA A 89 0.70 11.55 17.69
N ARG A 90 0.65 10.75 16.61
CA ARG A 90 1.31 11.08 15.33
C ARG A 90 0.53 12.07 14.47
N TYR A 91 -0.72 12.37 14.80
CA TYR A 91 -1.58 13.25 14.00
C TYR A 91 -1.22 14.72 14.19
N VAL A 92 -0.64 15.06 15.33
CA VAL A 92 -0.10 16.39 15.61
C VAL A 92 1.38 16.42 15.19
N PRO A 93 1.81 17.40 14.37
CA PRO A 93 3.22 17.60 14.09
C PRO A 93 4.02 17.80 15.38
N ARG A 94 5.27 17.35 15.38
CA ARG A 94 6.21 17.61 16.48
C ARG A 94 6.49 19.12 16.60
N GLU A 95 7.10 19.52 17.71
CA GLU A 95 7.50 20.92 17.96
C GLU A 95 8.42 21.50 16.86
N ASP A 96 9.22 20.65 16.21
CA ASP A 96 10.09 21.01 15.09
C ASP A 96 9.35 21.08 13.72
N GLY A 97 8.03 20.89 13.71
CA GLY A 97 7.19 20.85 12.51
C GLY A 97 7.19 19.50 11.79
N THR A 98 7.94 18.50 12.26
CA THR A 98 8.00 17.18 11.63
C THR A 98 6.68 16.45 11.79
N SER A 99 6.05 16.09 10.66
CA SER A 99 4.84 15.27 10.65
C SER A 99 5.17 13.78 10.62
N LEU A 100 4.67 13.04 11.61
CA LEU A 100 4.74 11.57 11.68
C LEU A 100 3.50 10.89 11.08
N ARG A 101 2.46 11.66 10.76
CA ARG A 101 1.18 11.15 10.26
C ARG A 101 1.38 10.50 8.90
N SER A 102 0.87 9.29 8.72
CA SER A 102 0.84 8.68 7.38
C SER A 102 -0.29 9.28 6.55
N ALA A 103 0.00 9.70 5.31
CA ALA A 103 -1.00 10.30 4.42
C ALA A 103 -2.13 9.31 4.06
N ILE A 104 -1.79 8.02 3.91
CA ILE A 104 -2.74 6.96 3.55
C ILE A 104 -3.05 6.10 4.77
N LYS A 105 -4.33 5.95 5.07
CA LYS A 105 -4.86 5.11 6.16
C LYS A 105 -5.52 3.88 5.56
N GLN A 106 -5.07 2.68 5.92
CA GLN A 106 -5.67 1.46 5.38
C GLN A 106 -6.86 0.98 6.21
N VAL A 107 -7.89 0.49 5.53
CA VAL A 107 -9.04 -0.23 6.09
C VAL A 107 -8.97 -1.64 5.52
N ALA A 108 -8.66 -2.61 6.38
CA ALA A 108 -8.55 -4.03 6.04
C ALA A 108 -9.54 -4.86 6.87
N SER A 109 -9.72 -6.13 6.54
CA SER A 109 -10.74 -7.03 7.11
C SER A 109 -10.82 -7.04 8.63
N GLY A 110 -9.68 -7.00 9.34
CA GLY A 110 -9.63 -6.99 10.81
C GLY A 110 -10.01 -5.66 11.47
N ARG A 111 -10.15 -4.56 10.71
CA ARG A 111 -10.44 -3.20 11.21
C ARG A 111 -9.57 -2.73 12.38
N PHE A 112 -8.36 -3.28 12.52
CA PHE A 112 -7.47 -2.94 13.63
C PHE A 112 -7.10 -1.45 13.61
N GLY A 113 -7.39 -0.78 14.73
CA GLY A 113 -7.12 0.64 14.92
C GLY A 113 -7.94 1.57 14.02
N VAL A 114 -8.98 1.07 13.34
CA VAL A 114 -9.88 1.90 12.52
C VAL A 114 -10.89 2.58 13.44
N THR A 115 -10.68 3.87 13.67
CA THR A 115 -11.57 4.76 14.41
C THR A 115 -11.94 5.97 13.56
N THR A 116 -12.96 6.73 13.95
CA THR A 116 -13.27 8.00 13.28
C THR A 116 -12.08 8.95 13.28
N GLU A 117 -11.37 9.07 14.41
CA GLU A 117 -10.15 9.90 14.53
C GLU A 117 -9.06 9.46 13.55
N TYR A 118 -8.85 8.15 13.40
CA TYR A 118 -7.91 7.58 12.43
C TYR A 118 -8.28 7.92 10.98
N LEU A 119 -9.57 7.80 10.63
CA LEU A 119 -10.07 8.05 9.27
C LEU A 119 -10.03 9.53 8.87
N VAL A 120 -10.39 10.45 9.77
CA VAL A 120 -10.34 11.89 9.47
C VAL A 120 -8.91 12.43 9.38
N ASN A 121 -7.93 11.71 9.91
CA ASN A 121 -6.50 12.03 9.81
C ASN A 121 -5.82 11.34 8.61
N SER A 122 -6.51 11.34 7.46
CA SER A 122 -6.01 10.81 6.18
C SER A 122 -6.22 11.79 5.03
N ASP A 123 -5.33 11.70 4.04
CA ASP A 123 -5.51 12.30 2.71
C ASP A 123 -6.08 11.25 1.73
N GLU A 124 -5.82 9.97 2.00
CA GLU A 124 -6.38 8.82 1.27
C GLU A 124 -6.74 7.70 2.26
N ILE A 125 -7.91 7.09 2.08
CA ILE A 125 -8.34 5.88 2.77
C ILE A 125 -8.26 4.72 1.79
N GLN A 126 -7.43 3.72 2.08
CA GLN A 126 -7.26 2.56 1.21
C GLN A 126 -8.03 1.36 1.74
N ILE A 127 -9.04 0.91 1.00
CA ILE A 127 -9.70 -0.38 1.22
C ILE A 127 -8.77 -1.48 0.70
N LYS A 128 -8.30 -2.35 1.60
CA LYS A 128 -7.42 -3.46 1.24
C LYS A 128 -8.21 -4.73 1.01
N ILE A 129 -8.63 -4.97 -0.24
CA ILE A 129 -9.27 -6.23 -0.62
C ILE A 129 -8.25 -7.37 -0.53
N ALA A 130 -7.04 -7.18 -1.07
CA ALA A 130 -6.04 -8.23 -1.12
C ALA A 130 -4.59 -7.69 -1.16
N GLN A 131 -3.61 -8.60 -1.07
CA GLN A 131 -2.19 -8.31 -1.29
C GLN A 131 -1.51 -9.44 -2.07
N GLY A 132 -0.51 -9.11 -2.90
CA GLY A 132 0.12 -10.07 -3.81
C GLY A 132 0.70 -11.32 -3.14
N ALA A 133 1.31 -11.17 -1.96
CA ALA A 133 1.93 -12.28 -1.23
C ALA A 133 0.95 -13.36 -0.73
N LYS A 134 -0.33 -13.01 -0.61
CA LYS A 134 -1.41 -13.89 -0.11
C LYS A 134 -2.79 -13.32 -0.47
N PRO A 135 -3.20 -13.42 -1.73
CA PRO A 135 -4.39 -12.73 -2.24
C PRO A 135 -5.69 -13.21 -1.60
N GLY A 136 -5.80 -14.53 -1.34
CA GLY A 136 -7.00 -15.15 -0.77
C GLY A 136 -7.07 -15.20 0.75
N GLU A 137 -6.20 -14.47 1.46
CA GLU A 137 -6.06 -14.57 2.92
C GLU A 137 -5.96 -13.20 3.62
N GLY A 138 -6.22 -13.21 4.93
CA GLY A 138 -6.08 -12.04 5.79
C GLY A 138 -4.63 -11.75 6.26
N GLY A 139 -4.46 -10.57 6.85
CA GLY A 139 -3.24 -10.19 7.57
C GLY A 139 -2.91 -11.16 8.70
N GLN A 140 -1.61 -11.32 9.00
CA GLN A 140 -1.13 -12.17 10.10
C GLN A 140 -0.09 -11.40 10.89
N LEU A 141 -0.23 -11.38 12.22
CA LEU A 141 0.78 -10.89 13.15
C LEU A 141 0.94 -11.91 14.29
N PRO A 142 2.11 -12.58 14.40
CA PRO A 142 2.36 -13.53 15.48
C PRO A 142 2.23 -12.88 16.86
N GLY A 143 1.66 -13.60 17.83
CA GLY A 143 1.34 -13.07 19.15
C GLY A 143 2.55 -12.53 19.94
N TYR A 144 3.74 -13.11 19.74
CA TYR A 144 4.96 -12.60 20.37
C TYR A 144 5.38 -11.20 19.87
N LYS A 145 4.84 -10.73 18.75
CA LYS A 145 5.00 -9.35 18.26
C LYS A 145 3.88 -8.43 18.74
N VAL A 146 2.83 -8.94 19.38
CA VAL A 146 1.69 -8.17 19.87
C VAL A 146 1.99 -7.75 21.30
N ASP A 147 2.87 -6.75 21.45
CA ASP A 147 3.16 -6.16 22.75
C ASP A 147 1.99 -5.28 23.25
N LYS A 148 2.14 -4.66 24.42
CA LYS A 148 1.10 -3.80 25.01
C LYS A 148 0.75 -2.59 24.14
N ILE A 149 1.72 -2.05 23.39
CA ILE A 149 1.54 -0.85 22.57
C ILE A 149 0.79 -1.21 21.29
N ILE A 150 1.19 -2.30 20.63
CA ILE A 150 0.51 -2.84 19.45
C ILE A 150 -0.90 -3.28 19.83
N ALA A 151 -1.06 -4.00 20.94
CA ALA A 151 -2.37 -4.41 21.42
C ALA A 151 -3.29 -3.22 21.69
N LYS A 152 -2.78 -2.18 22.36
CA LYS A 152 -3.52 -0.92 22.56
C LYS A 152 -3.92 -0.27 21.24
N THR A 153 -2.99 -0.15 20.30
CA THR A 153 -3.23 0.47 18.98
C THR A 153 -4.29 -0.28 18.17
N ARG A 154 -4.33 -1.60 18.31
CA ARG A 154 -5.26 -2.48 17.57
C ARG A 154 -6.54 -2.81 18.32
N HIS A 155 -6.70 -2.32 19.55
CA HIS A 155 -7.77 -2.73 20.46
C HIS A 155 -7.84 -4.25 20.65
N SER A 156 -6.67 -4.89 20.76
CA SER A 156 -6.52 -6.34 20.91
C SER A 156 -5.89 -6.71 22.26
N ILE A 157 -5.67 -8.01 22.47
CA ILE A 157 -5.08 -8.55 23.70
C ILE A 157 -3.57 -8.76 23.49
N PRO A 158 -2.69 -8.29 24.41
CA PRO A 158 -1.25 -8.53 24.33
C PRO A 158 -0.92 -10.03 24.29
N GLY A 159 0.07 -10.42 23.49
CA GLY A 159 0.57 -11.79 23.37
C GLY A 159 -0.28 -12.71 22.48
N ILE A 160 -1.47 -12.28 22.05
CA ILE A 160 -2.36 -13.08 21.21
C ILE A 160 -2.10 -12.84 19.74
N SER A 161 -1.92 -13.91 18.96
CA SER A 161 -1.76 -13.83 17.51
C SER A 161 -2.99 -13.20 16.86
N LEU A 162 -2.75 -12.25 15.95
CA LEU A 162 -3.80 -11.60 15.19
C LEU A 162 -3.82 -12.17 13.78
N ILE A 163 -4.82 -12.99 13.51
CA ILE A 163 -5.12 -13.52 12.17
C ILE A 163 -6.40 -12.83 11.73
N SER A 164 -6.31 -11.92 10.76
CA SER A 164 -7.48 -11.24 10.24
C SER A 164 -8.35 -12.22 9.45
N PRO A 165 -9.69 -12.05 9.46
CA PRO A 165 -10.55 -12.77 8.53
C PRO A 165 -10.08 -12.56 7.08
N PRO A 166 -10.17 -13.57 6.20
CA PRO A 166 -9.85 -13.36 4.79
C PRO A 166 -10.74 -12.30 4.11
N PRO A 167 -12.09 -12.34 4.21
CA PRO A 167 -12.92 -11.30 3.62
C PRO A 167 -13.12 -10.12 4.57
N HIS A 168 -13.45 -8.98 3.99
CA HIS A 168 -14.16 -7.92 4.70
C HIS A 168 -15.59 -8.41 5.00
N HIS A 169 -16.01 -8.40 6.26
CA HIS A 169 -17.34 -8.89 6.66
C HIS A 169 -18.50 -7.96 6.27
N ASP A 170 -18.17 -6.79 5.73
CA ASP A 170 -19.06 -5.77 5.19
C ASP A 170 -18.86 -5.59 3.66
N ILE A 171 -18.19 -6.54 3.00
CA ILE A 171 -18.04 -6.55 1.53
C ILE A 171 -18.24 -7.99 1.02
N TYR A 172 -19.46 -8.32 0.59
CA TYR A 172 -19.77 -9.62 -0.02
C TYR A 172 -20.11 -9.52 -1.50
N SER A 173 -20.21 -8.30 -2.02
CA SER A 173 -20.58 -7.98 -3.39
C SER A 173 -20.01 -6.62 -3.80
N ILE A 174 -20.20 -6.21 -5.05
CA ILE A 174 -19.70 -4.92 -5.54
C ILE A 174 -20.51 -3.75 -4.98
N GLU A 175 -21.80 -3.95 -4.71
CA GLU A 175 -22.68 -3.00 -4.06
C GLU A 175 -22.32 -2.79 -2.58
N ASP A 176 -21.87 -3.83 -1.88
CA ASP A 176 -21.34 -3.68 -0.52
C ASP A 176 -20.03 -2.87 -0.51
N LEU A 177 -19.15 -3.08 -1.50
CA LEU A 177 -17.96 -2.24 -1.66
C LEU A 177 -18.36 -0.78 -1.91
N ALA A 178 -19.37 -0.55 -2.75
CA ALA A 178 -19.89 0.80 -3.00
C ALA A 178 -20.44 1.44 -1.71
N GLN A 179 -21.11 0.67 -0.87
CA GLN A 179 -21.58 1.13 0.44
C GLN A 179 -20.41 1.51 1.36
N LEU A 180 -19.36 0.68 1.45
CA LEU A 180 -18.18 1.04 2.25
C LEU A 180 -17.48 2.29 1.71
N ILE A 181 -17.35 2.43 0.38
CA ILE A 181 -16.79 3.66 -0.22
C ILE A 181 -17.64 4.87 0.15
N PHE A 182 -18.97 4.75 0.11
CA PHE A 182 -19.89 5.80 0.55
C PHE A 182 -19.66 6.15 2.02
N ASP A 183 -19.61 5.17 2.92
CA ASP A 183 -19.41 5.41 4.35
C ASP A 183 -18.08 6.12 4.65
N LEU A 184 -16.99 5.70 4.00
CA LEU A 184 -15.67 6.30 4.17
C LEU A 184 -15.63 7.75 3.67
N LYS A 185 -16.29 8.06 2.56
CA LYS A 185 -16.41 9.43 2.04
C LYS A 185 -17.30 10.31 2.92
N ASN A 186 -18.30 9.74 3.61
CA ASN A 186 -19.10 10.48 4.58
C ASN A 186 -18.31 10.78 5.87
N VAL A 187 -17.49 9.83 6.34
CA VAL A 187 -16.61 10.05 7.50
C VAL A 187 -15.54 11.09 7.21
N ASN A 188 -14.91 11.04 6.04
CA ASN A 188 -13.91 12.01 5.62
C ASN A 188 -14.15 12.49 4.17
N PRO A 189 -14.92 13.57 3.98
CA PRO A 189 -15.24 14.10 2.65
C PRO A 189 -14.05 14.64 1.86
N LYS A 190 -12.90 14.85 2.52
CA LYS A 190 -11.68 15.37 1.89
C LYS A 190 -10.73 14.26 1.43
N ALA A 191 -10.85 13.05 1.98
CA ALA A 191 -9.98 11.95 1.63
C ALA A 191 -10.41 11.32 0.31
N LYS A 192 -9.42 10.93 -0.49
CA LYS A 192 -9.64 10.02 -1.62
C LYS A 192 -9.85 8.60 -1.07
N VAL A 193 -10.67 7.80 -1.73
CA VAL A 193 -10.81 6.38 -1.42
C VAL A 193 -10.11 5.56 -2.49
N SER A 194 -9.13 4.75 -2.10
CA SER A 194 -8.46 3.80 -3.00
C SER A 194 -8.84 2.37 -2.69
N VAL A 195 -8.88 1.51 -3.71
CA VAL A 195 -9.13 0.08 -3.56
C VAL A 195 -7.90 -0.68 -4.02
N LYS A 196 -7.31 -1.47 -3.11
CA LYS A 196 -6.15 -2.30 -3.40
C LYS A 196 -6.58 -3.71 -3.78
N LEU A 197 -6.37 -4.03 -5.05
CA LEU A 197 -6.57 -5.33 -5.66
C LEU A 197 -5.21 -6.02 -5.88
N VAL A 198 -5.27 -7.29 -6.28
CA VAL A 198 -4.13 -8.07 -6.74
C VAL A 198 -4.32 -8.38 -8.21
N ALA A 199 -3.23 -8.38 -8.97
CA ALA A 199 -3.23 -8.82 -10.35
C ALA A 199 -3.66 -10.29 -10.43
N GLU A 200 -4.71 -10.53 -11.19
CA GLU A 200 -5.26 -11.83 -11.58
C GLU A 200 -6.02 -11.64 -12.89
N SER A 201 -6.16 -12.70 -13.69
CA SER A 201 -7.01 -12.66 -14.89
C SER A 201 -8.44 -12.28 -14.49
N GLY A 202 -9.02 -11.28 -15.14
CA GLY A 202 -10.35 -10.75 -14.83
C GLY A 202 -10.35 -9.55 -13.89
N VAL A 203 -9.19 -9.11 -13.38
CA VAL A 203 -9.08 -7.93 -12.53
C VAL A 203 -9.57 -6.66 -13.22
N GLY A 204 -9.50 -6.58 -14.56
CA GLY A 204 -10.01 -5.43 -15.31
C GLY A 204 -11.52 -5.26 -15.18
N THR A 205 -12.27 -6.36 -15.24
CA THR A 205 -13.72 -6.36 -15.00
C THR A 205 -14.05 -5.87 -13.59
N ILE A 206 -13.30 -6.36 -12.59
CA ILE A 206 -13.46 -5.94 -11.19
C ILE A 206 -13.13 -4.45 -11.04
N ALA A 207 -12.06 -3.97 -11.68
CA ALA A 207 -11.67 -2.56 -11.66
C ALA A 207 -12.76 -1.65 -12.25
N ALA A 208 -13.44 -2.06 -13.32
CA ALA A 208 -14.59 -1.33 -13.85
C ALA A 208 -15.74 -1.23 -12.82
N GLY A 209 -16.03 -2.32 -12.10
CA GLY A 209 -16.97 -2.32 -10.99
C GLY A 209 -16.56 -1.34 -9.88
N VAL A 210 -15.29 -1.38 -9.47
CA VAL A 210 -14.70 -0.50 -8.44
C VAL A 210 -14.80 0.98 -8.84
N ALA A 211 -14.54 1.30 -10.11
CA ALA A 211 -14.69 2.66 -10.63
C ALA A 211 -16.16 3.13 -10.58
N LYS A 212 -17.12 2.26 -10.96
CA LYS A 212 -18.56 2.55 -10.86
C LYS A 212 -19.02 2.70 -9.40
N ALA A 213 -18.39 1.98 -8.47
CA ALA A 213 -18.57 2.10 -7.03
C ALA A 213 -17.96 3.38 -6.42
N LYS A 214 -17.43 4.30 -7.25
CA LYS A 214 -16.94 5.63 -6.88
C LYS A 214 -15.61 5.64 -6.12
N ALA A 215 -14.78 4.62 -6.27
CA ALA A 215 -13.38 4.70 -5.85
C ALA A 215 -12.63 5.78 -6.65
N ASP A 216 -11.74 6.52 -6.00
CA ASP A 216 -10.94 7.58 -6.63
C ASP A 216 -9.62 7.04 -7.20
N LEU A 217 -9.10 5.94 -6.64
CA LEU A 217 -7.92 5.25 -7.15
C LEU A 217 -8.09 3.73 -7.07
N ILE A 218 -7.43 3.03 -7.99
CA ILE A 218 -7.32 1.57 -7.99
C ILE A 218 -5.84 1.21 -7.95
N VAL A 219 -5.45 0.34 -7.02
CA VAL A 219 -4.08 -0.14 -6.88
C VAL A 219 -4.04 -1.61 -7.28
N ILE A 220 -3.28 -1.93 -8.32
CA ILE A 220 -3.04 -3.31 -8.76
C ILE A 220 -1.71 -3.80 -8.17
N SER A 221 -1.77 -4.80 -7.31
CA SER A 221 -0.57 -5.39 -6.69
C SER A 221 -0.14 -6.64 -7.43
N GLY A 222 1.12 -6.74 -7.84
CA GLY A 222 1.68 -7.98 -8.40
C GLY A 222 1.93 -9.06 -7.35
N SER A 223 2.02 -10.33 -7.78
CA SER A 223 2.34 -11.49 -6.92
C SER A 223 3.71 -11.39 -6.23
N GLU A 224 4.62 -10.61 -6.79
CA GLU A 224 5.98 -10.36 -6.26
C GLU A 224 6.04 -9.44 -5.04
N GLY A 225 4.90 -9.06 -4.47
CA GLY A 225 4.84 -8.20 -3.27
C GLY A 225 5.38 -8.88 -2.00
N GLY A 226 6.02 -8.11 -1.13
CA GLY A 226 6.52 -8.59 0.15
C GLY A 226 5.43 -8.80 1.21
N THR A 227 5.77 -9.52 2.28
CA THR A 227 4.92 -9.71 3.47
C THR A 227 5.78 -9.98 4.70
N GLY A 228 5.31 -9.53 5.87
CA GLY A 228 5.96 -9.85 7.15
C GLY A 228 5.63 -11.25 7.68
N ALA A 229 4.50 -11.82 7.26
CA ALA A 229 4.07 -13.17 7.64
C ALA A 229 3.01 -13.70 6.65
N SER A 230 3.27 -14.88 6.07
CA SER A 230 2.37 -15.56 5.13
C SER A 230 2.78 -17.02 4.94
N PRO A 231 1.85 -17.92 4.59
CA PRO A 231 2.19 -19.26 4.11
C PRO A 231 3.12 -19.20 2.88
N ALA A 232 4.10 -20.10 2.84
CA ALA A 232 5.03 -20.20 1.71
C ALA A 232 4.33 -20.57 0.40
N SER A 233 3.25 -21.37 0.48
CA SER A 233 2.42 -21.72 -0.66
C SER A 233 1.86 -20.47 -1.34
N SER A 234 1.27 -19.55 -0.58
CA SER A 234 0.65 -18.34 -1.11
C SER A 234 1.66 -17.40 -1.74
N ILE A 235 2.84 -17.24 -1.11
CA ILE A 235 3.95 -16.43 -1.66
C ILE A 235 4.42 -16.98 -3.02
N ARG A 236 4.43 -18.30 -3.18
CA ARG A 236 4.99 -18.96 -4.36
C ARG A 236 3.99 -19.17 -5.49
N TYR A 237 2.71 -19.32 -5.17
CA TYR A 237 1.72 -19.88 -6.10
C TYR A 237 0.44 -19.05 -6.25
N ALA A 238 0.32 -17.87 -5.63
CA ALA A 238 -0.88 -17.04 -5.74
C ALA A 238 -0.62 -15.67 -6.37
N GLY A 239 -1.57 -15.22 -7.19
CA GLY A 239 -1.49 -13.97 -7.98
C GLY A 239 -0.64 -14.09 -9.25
N ILE A 240 -0.69 -13.08 -10.10
CA ILE A 240 0.13 -12.99 -11.32
C ILE A 240 0.99 -11.72 -11.33
N SER A 241 1.82 -11.57 -12.37
CA SER A 241 2.70 -10.42 -12.52
C SER A 241 1.90 -9.10 -12.67
N PRO A 242 2.42 -7.98 -12.14
CA PRO A 242 1.72 -6.70 -12.20
C PRO A 242 1.56 -6.18 -13.63
N GLU A 243 2.45 -6.52 -14.56
CA GLU A 243 2.37 -6.12 -15.97
C GLU A 243 1.06 -6.59 -16.63
N LEU A 244 0.63 -7.81 -16.30
CA LEU A 244 -0.63 -8.38 -16.82
C LEU A 244 -1.85 -7.69 -16.19
N GLY A 245 -1.92 -7.65 -14.86
CA GLY A 245 -3.09 -7.06 -14.19
C GLY A 245 -3.24 -5.55 -14.43
N LEU A 246 -2.12 -4.82 -14.50
CA LEU A 246 -2.12 -3.38 -14.77
C LEU A 246 -2.58 -3.08 -16.19
N SER A 247 -2.08 -3.84 -17.18
CA SER A 247 -2.49 -3.65 -18.58
C SER A 247 -3.96 -4.03 -18.79
N GLU A 248 -4.43 -5.14 -18.24
CA GLU A 248 -5.83 -5.55 -18.31
C GLU A 248 -6.76 -4.48 -17.70
N THR A 249 -6.40 -3.96 -16.52
CA THR A 249 -7.13 -2.87 -15.86
C THR A 249 -7.20 -1.63 -16.73
N GLN A 250 -6.06 -1.19 -17.29
CA GLN A 250 -5.97 0.00 -18.12
C GLN A 250 -6.71 -0.12 -19.46
N GLN A 251 -6.81 -1.34 -20.02
CA GLN A 251 -7.52 -1.60 -21.26
C GLN A 251 -9.04 -1.67 -21.07
N THR A 252 -9.49 -2.07 -19.88
CA THR A 252 -10.90 -2.23 -19.56
C THR A 252 -11.57 -0.91 -19.15
N LEU A 253 -10.83 -0.02 -18.47
CA LEU A 253 -11.28 1.31 -18.03
C LEU A 253 -11.20 2.35 -19.15
#